data_AF-A0A4P9WJS8-F1
#
_entry.id   AF-A0A4P9WJS8-F1
#
_cell.length_a   1.000
_cell.length_b   1.000
_cell.length_c   1.000
_cell.angle_alpha   90.00
_cell.angle_beta   90.00
_cell.angle_gamma   90.00
#
_symmetry.space_group_name_H-M   'P 1'
#
loop_
_entity.id
_entity.type
_entity.pdbx_description
1 polymer ?
#
loop_
_entity_poly.entity_id
_entity_poly.type
_entity_poly.pdbx_seq_one_letter_code
_entity_poly.pdbx_strand_id
1 'polypeptide(L)' 'YQLDDFLVVRRVGKGGFANVFLVRMKMSTGRYYALKAIKKSDVVRLKQEKQILNEKNILRTVKHPFIVELYHTFQN' A
#
# COMPACT_ATOMS: atom_id res chain seq x y z
N TYR A 1 -13.84 -0.14 2.37
CA TYR A 1 -13.35 0.63 1.20
C TYR A 1 -12.92 -0.34 0.14
N GLN A 2 -13.17 -0.03 -1.12
CA GLN A 2 -12.66 -0.72 -2.29
C GLN A 2 -11.56 0.13 -2.94
N LEU A 3 -10.73 -0.48 -3.80
CA LEU A 3 -9.68 0.26 -4.50
C LEU A 3 -10.27 1.40 -5.35
N ASP A 4 -11.45 1.18 -5.92
CA ASP A 4 -12.17 2.16 -6.75
C ASP A 4 -12.72 3.36 -5.97
N ASP A 5 -12.69 3.33 -4.64
CA ASP A 5 -13.04 4.49 -3.79
C ASP A 5 -11.93 5.56 -3.79
N PHE A 6 -10.79 5.30 -4.44
CA PHE A 6 -9.62 6.18 -4.45
C PHE A 6 -9.32 6.73 -5.84
N LEU A 7 -8.98 8.02 -5.90
CA LEU A 7 -8.42 8.67 -7.07
C LEU A 7 -6.89 8.67 -6.97
N VAL A 8 -6.19 8.17 -7.99
CA VAL A 8 -4.74 8.30 -8.08
C VAL A 8 -4.38 9.74 -8.46
N VAL A 9 -3.57 10.39 -7.63
CA VAL A 9 -3.13 11.79 -7.86
C VAL A 9 -1.81 11.80 -8.61
N ARG A 10 -0.77 11.14 -8.07
CA ARG A 10 0.54 11.00 -8.71
C ARG A 10 1.34 9.86 -8.09
N ARG A 11 2.36 9.38 -8.79
CA ARG A 11 3.38 8.49 -8.22
C ARG A 11 4.30 9.30 -7.29
N VAL A 12 4.56 8.78 -6.09
CA VAL A 12 5.46 9.38 -5.09
C VAL A 12 6.67 8.50 -4.78
N GLY A 13 6.64 7.23 -5.16
CA GLY A 13 7.78 6.33 -4.99
C GLY A 13 7.80 5.20 -6.00
N LYS A 14 9.00 4.71 -6.32
CA LYS A 14 9.24 3.54 -7.16
C LYS A 14 10.28 2.66 -6.46
N GLY A 15 9.95 1.39 -6.24
CA GLY A 15 10.86 0.36 -5.77
C GLY A 15 11.02 -0.76 -6.80
N GLY A 16 11.67 -1.87 -6.41
CA GLY A 16 11.94 -2.99 -7.32
C GLY A 16 10.68 -3.67 -7.86
N PHE A 17 9.73 -4.01 -6.98
CA PHE A 17 8.48 -4.71 -7.33
C PHE A 17 7.21 -3.94 -6.89
N ALA A 18 7.38 -2.69 -6.43
CA ALA A 18 6.30 -1.88 -5.91
C ALA A 18 6.37 -0.43 -6.42
N ASN A 19 5.22 0.17 -6.65
CA ASN A 19 5.08 1.61 -6.85
C ASN A 19 4.26 2.18 -5.70
N VAL A 20 4.58 3.40 -5.28
CA VAL A 20 3.81 4.12 -4.25
C VAL A 20 3.13 5.30 -4.92
N PHE A 21 1.82 5.39 -4.76
CA PHE A 21 0.99 6.45 -5.31
C PHE A 21 0.39 7.28 -4.19
N LEU A 22 0.39 8.60 -4.35
CA LEU A 22 -0.49 9.47 -3.57
C LEU A 22 -1.91 9.29 -4.11
N VAL A 23 -2.82 8.87 -3.26
CA VAL A 23 -4.23 8.68 -3.59
C VAL A 23 -5.11 9.56 -2.72
N ARG A 24 -6.25 9.99 -3.26
CA ARG A 24 -7.26 10.77 -2.54
C ARG A 24 -8.56 9.98 -2.49
N MET A 25 -9.15 9.86 -1.32
CA MET A 25 -10.46 9.21 -1.16
C MET A 25 -11.55 10.03 -1.84
N LYS A 26 -12.37 9.39 -2.70
CA LYS A 26 -13.39 10.05 -3.54
C LYS A 26 -14.56 10.59 -2.71
N MET A 27 -15.10 9.78 -1.80
CA MET A 27 -16.28 10.11 -1.00
C MET A 27 -15.93 10.21 0.49
N SER A 28 -16.56 11.14 1.21
CA SER A 28 -16.55 11.37 2.68
C SER A 28 -15.50 12.29 3.32
N THR A 29 -14.21 12.23 3.01
CA THR A 29 -13.20 12.99 3.79
C THR A 29 -12.19 13.79 2.97
N GLY A 30 -12.05 13.50 1.68
CA GLY A 30 -10.99 14.07 0.83
C GLY A 30 -9.57 13.79 1.34
N ARG A 31 -9.40 12.85 2.29
CA ARG A 31 -8.10 12.50 2.88
C ARG A 31 -7.19 11.87 1.83
N TYR A 32 -5.92 12.13 2.03
CA TYR A 32 -4.84 11.58 1.21
C TYR A 32 -4.19 10.38 1.91
N TYR A 33 -3.79 9.41 1.11
CA TYR A 33 -3.09 8.20 1.56
C TYR A 33 -1.95 7.87 0.60
N ALA A 34 -0.98 7.09 1.08
CA ALA A 34 0.02 6.44 0.24
C ALA A 34 -0.44 5.01 -0.07
N LEU A 35 -0.65 4.71 -1.36
CA LEU A 35 -1.01 3.38 -1.84
C LEU A 35 0.23 2.69 -2.40
N LYS A 36 0.73 1.66 -1.70
CA LYS A 36 1.80 0.77 -2.18
C LYS A 36 1.19 -0.33 -3.06
N ALA A 37 1.33 -0.22 -4.36
CA ALA A 37 0.91 -1.23 -5.34
C ALA A 37 2.05 -2.20 -5.63
N ILE A 38 1.81 -3.50 -5.43
CA ILE A 38 2.82 -4.57 -5.55
C ILE A 38 2.46 -5.50 -6.71
N LYS A 39 3.42 -5.79 -7.59
CA LYS A 39 3.20 -6.71 -8.71
C LYS A 39 3.52 -8.15 -8.29
N LYS A 40 2.48 -8.96 -8.00
CA LYS A 40 2.62 -10.33 -7.47
C LYS A 40 3.52 -11.23 -8.31
N SER A 41 3.47 -11.13 -9.64
CA SER A 41 4.32 -11.93 -10.52
C SER A 41 5.81 -11.68 -10.28
N ASP A 42 6.20 -10.43 -9.98
CA ASP A 42 7.59 -10.08 -9.68
C ASP A 42 7.99 -10.52 -8.27
N VAL A 43 7.06 -10.46 -7.31
CA VAL A 43 7.28 -10.99 -5.96
C VAL A 43 7.60 -12.48 -6.01
N VAL A 44 6.82 -13.26 -6.76
CA VAL A 44 7.04 -14.71 -6.91
C VAL A 44 8.35 -15.00 -7.65
N ARG A 45 8.57 -14.32 -8.79
CA ARG A 45 9.80 -14.47 -9.57
C ARG A 45 11.07 -14.18 -8.76
N LEU A 46 11.02 -13.19 -7.86
CA LEU A 46 12.13 -12.78 -7.02
C LEU A 46 12.15 -13.47 -5.63
N LYS A 47 11.21 -14.39 -5.36
CA LYS A 47 11.07 -15.13 -4.10
C LYS A 47 10.95 -14.22 -2.85
N GLN A 48 10.16 -13.15 -2.97
CA GLN A 48 9.99 -12.10 -1.93
C GLN A 48 8.70 -12.22 -1.12
N GLU A 49 7.93 -13.30 -1.28
CA GLU A 49 6.60 -13.49 -0.68
C GLU A 49 6.65 -13.36 0.85
N LYS A 50 7.63 -14.03 1.48
CA LYS A 50 7.80 -14.00 2.94
C LYS A 50 8.06 -12.58 3.45
N GLN A 51 8.86 -11.81 2.72
CA GLN A 51 9.19 -10.43 3.11
C GLN A 51 7.96 -9.53 3.03
N ILE A 52 7.17 -9.64 1.95
CA ILE A 52 5.92 -8.89 1.79
C ILE A 52 4.91 -9.24 2.88
N LEU A 53 4.75 -10.52 3.20
CA LEU A 53 3.84 -10.96 4.26
C LEU A 53 4.30 -10.47 5.64
N ASN A 54 5.60 -10.53 5.92
CA ASN A 54 6.16 -10.00 7.17
C ASN A 54 5.95 -8.49 7.30
N GLU A 55 6.22 -7.71 6.25
CA GLU A 55 5.97 -6.27 6.23
C GLU A 55 4.50 -5.96 6.55
N LYS A 56 3.57 -6.64 5.86
CA LYS A 56 2.13 -6.50 6.12
C LYS A 56 1.78 -6.85 7.57
N ASN A 57 2.28 -7.95 8.10
CA ASN A 57 1.95 -8.42 9.44
C ASN A 57 2.46 -7.46 10.52
N ILE A 58 3.69 -6.96 10.38
CA ILE A 58 4.26 -5.98 11.32
C ILE A 58 3.43 -4.69 11.30
N LEU A 59 3.16 -4.14 10.11
CA LEU A 59 2.41 -2.88 10.01
C LEU A 59 0.95 -3.01 10.47
N ARG A 60 0.37 -4.22 10.46
CA ARG A 60 -0.97 -4.47 11.03
C ARG A 60 -1.02 -4.40 12.55
N THR A 61 0.09 -4.67 13.24
CA THR A 61 0.12 -4.74 14.71
C THR A 61 0.73 -3.49 15.35
N VAL A 62 1.34 -2.60 14.57
CA VAL A 62 2.02 -1.41 15.08
C VAL A 62 1.13 -0.19 14.96
N LYS A 63 0.95 0.54 16.06
CA LYS A 63 0.34 1.86 16.11
C LYS A 63 1.21 2.78 16.95
N HIS A 64 1.98 3.65 16.29
CA HIS A 64 2.99 4.49 16.96
C HIS A 64 3.16 5.83 16.23
N PRO A 65 3.35 6.97 16.94
CA PRO A 65 3.46 8.29 16.31
C PRO A 65 4.63 8.45 15.31
N PHE A 66 5.65 7.58 15.39
CA PHE A 66 6.82 7.61 14.52
C PHE A 66 6.85 6.49 13.47
N ILE A 67 5.79 5.68 13.37
CA ILE A 67 5.71 4.59 12.39
C ILE A 67 4.45 4.80 11.55
N VAL A 68 4.60 4.70 10.23
CA VAL A 68 3.48 4.79 9.29
C VAL A 68 2.42 3.74 9.61
N GLU A 69 1.17 4.19 9.71
CA GLU A 69 0.02 3.32 9.95
C GLU A 69 -0.47 2.66 8.65
N LEU A 70 -0.73 1.36 8.69
CA LEU A 70 -1.38 0.62 7.62
C LEU A 70 -2.89 0.64 7.80
N TYR A 71 -3.58 1.50 7.05
CA TYR A 71 -5.04 1.65 7.14
C TYR A 71 -5.83 0.47 6.56
N HIS A 72 -5.44 0.00 5.37
CA HIS A 72 -6.15 -1.07 4.68
C HIS A 72 -5.27 -1.76 3.64
N THR A 73 -5.58 -3.02 3.32
CA THR A 73 -4.94 -3.75 2.21
C THR A 73 -6.00 -4.28 1.26
N PHE A 74 -5.75 -4.15 -0.03
CA PHE A 74 -6.61 -4.70 -1.09
C PHE A 74 -5.92 -5.88 -1.75
N GLN A 75 -6.69 -6.87 -2.17
CA GLN A 75 -6.18 -7.98 -2.97
C GLN A 75 -7.28 -8.45 -3.91
N ASN A 76 -6.95 -8.50 -5.19
CA ASN A 76 -7.65 -9.33 -6.18
C ASN A 76 -6.86 -10.62 -6.37
#